data_AF-A0A1G2D4Y0-F1
#
_entry.id   AF-A0A1G2D4Y0-F1
#
_cell.length_a   1.000
_cell.length_b   1.000
_cell.length_c   1.000
_cell.angle_alpha   90.00
_cell.angle_beta   90.00
_cell.angle_gamma   90.00
#
_symmetry.space_group_name_H-M   'P 1'
#
loop_
_entity.id
_entity.type
_entity.pdbx_description
1 polymer ?
#
loop_
_entity_poly.entity_id
_entity_poly.type
_entity_poly.pdbx_seq_one_letter_code
_entity_poly.pdbx_strand_id
1 'polypeptide(L)'
;MDKAKEKKAVRHQYKLGDICVFTNRGVSGVTSNDGKHCRITSLKLREWWAQGEPEYVIEFLDEEGRGIEHGFGCRESELERQNLTERRTT
;
A
#
# COMPACT_ATOMS: atom_id res chain seq x y z
N MET A 1 33.02 -7.91 14.05
CA MET A 1 32.70 -7.31 12.73
C MET A 1 31.21 -7.00 12.74
N ASP A 2 30.87 -5.83 13.28
CA ASP A 2 29.49 -5.40 13.45
C ASP A 2 29.01 -4.74 12.15
N LYS A 3 28.41 -5.54 11.26
CA LYS A 3 27.58 -5.00 10.19
C LYS A 3 26.25 -4.56 10.80
N ALA A 4 26.26 -3.40 11.47
CA ALA A 4 25.03 -2.69 11.74
C ALA A 4 24.35 -2.44 10.39
N LYS A 5 23.26 -3.18 10.12
CA LYS A 5 22.38 -2.96 8.96
C LYS A 5 21.81 -1.55 9.12
N GLU A 6 22.47 -0.56 8.52
CA GLU A 6 21.94 0.80 8.44
C GLU A 6 20.55 0.72 7.80
N LYS A 7 19.52 0.99 8.62
CA LYS A 7 18.14 1.05 8.16
C LYS A 7 18.03 2.29 7.27
N LYS A 8 18.16 2.11 5.96
CA LYS A 8 18.03 3.20 4.99
C LYS A 8 16.66 3.85 5.13
N ALA A 9 16.64 5.18 5.09
CA ALA A 9 15.40 5.93 5.01
C ALA A 9 14.67 5.53 3.72
N VAL A 10 13.43 5.07 3.87
CA VAL A 10 12.63 4.58 2.75
C VAL A 10 11.79 5.74 2.23
N ARG A 11 11.80 5.97 0.92
CA ARG A 11 11.02 7.06 0.29
C ARG A 11 9.69 6.50 -0.21
N HIS A 12 8.62 6.76 0.52
CA HIS A 12 7.25 6.38 0.14
C HIS A 12 6.70 7.24 -1.00
N GLN A 13 6.22 6.60 -2.07
CA GLN A 13 5.51 7.28 -3.16
C GLN A 13 4.09 7.66 -2.76
N TYR A 14 3.39 6.81 -2.01
CA TYR A 14 2.06 7.08 -1.48
C TYR A 14 2.13 7.85 -0.16
N LYS A 15 1.07 8.60 0.13
CA LYS A 15 0.89 9.42 1.34
C LYS A 15 -0.25 8.88 2.19
N LEU A 16 -0.26 9.29 3.46
CA LEU A 16 -1.36 8.96 4.37
C LEU A 16 -2.68 9.49 3.80
N GLY A 17 -3.69 8.63 3.72
CA GLY A 17 -4.99 8.95 3.15
C GLY A 17 -5.12 8.73 1.64
N ASP A 18 -4.03 8.45 0.92
CA ASP A 18 -4.11 8.12 -0.51
C ASP A 18 -4.99 6.89 -0.72
N ILE A 19 -5.84 6.96 -1.76
CA ILE A 19 -6.66 5.84 -2.22
C ILE A 19 -5.96 5.18 -3.40
N CYS A 20 -5.84 3.86 -3.33
CA CYS A 20 -5.18 3.04 -4.34
C CYS A 20 -5.88 1.68 -4.45
N VAL A 21 -5.44 0.88 -5.42
CA VAL A 21 -5.96 -0.47 -5.64
C VAL A 21 -4.92 -1.45 -5.14
N PHE A 22 -5.31 -2.36 -4.24
CA PHE A 22 -4.45 -3.46 -3.85
C PHE A 22 -4.39 -4.48 -5.00
N THR A 23 -3.18 -4.91 -5.33
CA THR A 23 -2.93 -5.86 -6.41
C THR A 23 -2.12 -7.05 -5.90
N ASN A 24 -2.36 -8.22 -6.48
CA ASN A 24 -1.58 -9.42 -6.21
C ASN A 24 -0.18 -9.41 -6.85
N ARG A 25 0.29 -8.28 -7.40
CA ARG A 25 1.56 -8.18 -8.14
C ARG A 25 2.80 -8.31 -7.25
N GLY A 26 2.63 -8.32 -5.92
CA GLY A 26 3.71 -8.61 -4.98
C GLY A 26 3.71 -10.04 -4.43
N VAL A 27 4.72 -10.30 -3.61
CA VAL A 27 5.05 -11.61 -3.01
C VAL A 27 4.04 -12.12 -1.97
N SER A 28 3.04 -11.34 -1.52
CA SER A 28 2.08 -11.82 -0.51
C SER A 28 1.18 -12.95 -1.04
N GLY A 29 0.95 -13.00 -2.37
CA GLY A 29 0.12 -14.02 -3.00
C GLY A 29 -1.35 -14.00 -2.59
N VAL A 30 -1.79 -12.96 -1.88
CA VAL A 30 -3.18 -12.83 -1.39
C VAL A 30 -4.07 -12.41 -2.55
N THR A 31 -4.76 -13.38 -3.16
CA THR A 31 -5.67 -13.14 -4.29
C THR A 31 -7.05 -12.66 -3.88
N SER A 32 -7.45 -12.88 -2.61
CA SER A 32 -8.80 -12.56 -2.11
C SER A 32 -9.14 -11.07 -2.08
N ASN A 33 -8.11 -10.21 -2.15
CA ASN A 33 -8.24 -8.76 -2.10
C ASN A 33 -7.71 -8.06 -3.36
N ASP A 34 -7.31 -8.83 -4.38
CA ASP A 34 -6.85 -8.29 -5.65
C ASP A 34 -7.95 -7.43 -6.30
N GLY A 35 -7.58 -6.23 -6.74
CA GLY A 35 -8.51 -5.26 -7.32
C GLY A 35 -9.35 -4.47 -6.31
N LYS A 36 -9.24 -4.71 -4.99
CA LYS A 36 -10.00 -3.95 -4.00
C LYS A 36 -9.40 -2.56 -3.78
N HIS A 37 -10.28 -1.57 -3.65
CA HIS A 37 -9.88 -0.24 -3.21
C HIS A 37 -9.42 -0.27 -1.77
N CYS A 38 -8.37 0.49 -1.49
CA CYS A 38 -7.81 0.62 -0.16
C CYS A 38 -7.26 2.03 0.07
N ARG A 39 -7.20 2.42 1.35
CA ARG A 39 -6.65 3.69 1.80
C ARG A 39 -5.38 3.45 2.59
N ILE A 40 -4.35 4.26 2.36
CA ILE A 40 -3.14 4.25 3.20
C ILE A 40 -3.46 4.78 4.59
N THR A 41 -3.29 3.96 5.62
CA THR A 41 -3.52 4.32 7.03
C THR A 41 -2.23 4.43 7.84
N SER A 42 -1.10 3.89 7.34
CA SER A 42 0.22 4.13 7.93
C SER A 42 1.34 3.98 6.91
N LEU A 43 2.39 4.79 7.06
CA LEU A 43 3.65 4.69 6.33
C LEU A 43 4.70 4.04 7.25
N LYS A 44 5.33 2.94 6.83
CA LYS A 44 6.40 2.32 7.62
C LYS A 44 7.73 3.01 7.35
N LEU A 45 8.25 3.72 8.34
CA LEU A 45 9.52 4.49 8.23
C LEU A 45 10.77 3.62 8.02
N ARG A 46 10.65 2.30 8.24
CA ARG A 46 11.70 1.30 8.13
C ARG A 46 11.08 0.05 7.52
N GLU A 47 11.80 -0.61 6.64
CA GLU A 47 11.40 -1.92 6.13
C GLU A 47 11.41 -2.94 7.25
N TRP A 48 10.31 -3.66 7.44
CA TRP A 48 10.20 -4.77 8.39
C TRP A 48 10.50 -6.11 7.71
N TRP A 49 10.18 -6.24 6.42
CA TRP A 49 10.41 -7.43 5.62
C TRP A 49 11.76 -7.41 4.87
N ALA A 50 12.48 -6.28 4.90
CA ALA A 50 13.84 -6.11 4.38
C ALA A 50 14.03 -6.53 2.90
N GLN A 51 13.07 -6.18 2.04
CA GLN A 51 13.07 -6.56 0.61
C GLN A 51 13.46 -5.42 -0.34
N GLY A 52 13.88 -4.27 0.17
CA GLY A 52 14.28 -3.09 -0.59
C GLY A 52 13.13 -2.20 -1.05
N GLU A 53 11.92 -2.33 -0.49
CA GLU A 53 10.74 -1.56 -0.92
C GLU A 53 9.96 -0.90 0.23
N PRO A 54 9.30 0.25 -0.01
CA PRO A 54 8.44 0.88 0.98
C PRO A 54 7.26 0.00 1.40
N GLU A 55 6.99 -0.02 2.70
CA GLU A 55 5.88 -0.76 3.29
C GLU A 55 4.80 0.19 3.82
N TYR A 56 3.57 -0.28 3.73
CA TYR A 56 2.36 0.46 4.05
C TYR A 56 1.45 -0.38 4.94
N VAL A 57 0.61 0.31 5.71
CA VAL A 57 -0.61 -0.28 6.25
C VAL A 57 -1.77 0.34 5.51
N ILE A 58 -2.68 -0.50 5.05
CA ILE A 58 -3.88 -0.11 4.33
C ILE A 58 -5.14 -0.56 5.06
N GLU A 59 -6.24 0.06 4.67
CA GLU A 59 -7.60 -0.31 5.03
C GLU A 59 -8.38 -0.53 3.74
N PHE A 60 -9.01 -1.69 3.59
CA PHE A 60 -9.87 -1.96 2.43
C PHE A 60 -11.16 -1.17 2.53
N LEU A 61 -11.66 -0.70 1.39
CA LEU A 61 -12.87 0.12 1.28
C LEU A 61 -14.01 -0.68 0.66
N ASP A 62 -15.25 -0.43 1.13
CA ASP A 62 -16.46 -0.87 0.45
C ASP A 62 -16.81 0.02 -0.77
N GLU A 63 -17.92 -0.31 -1.44
CA GLU A 63 -18.45 0.47 -2.57
C GLU A 63 -18.84 1.91 -2.19
N GLU A 64 -19.14 2.16 -0.92
CA GLU A 64 -19.45 3.49 -0.37
C GLU A 64 -18.19 4.24 0.09
N GLY A 65 -16.99 3.65 -0.06
CA GLY A 65 -15.71 4.24 0.34
C GLY A 65 -15.40 4.19 1.84
N ARG A 66 -16.15 3.38 2.61
CA ARG A 66 -15.95 3.18 4.05
C ARG A 66 -14.98 2.03 4.29
N GLY A 67 -14.16 2.15 5.33
CA GLY A 67 -13.24 1.10 5.75
C GLY A 67 -13.99 -0.14 6.25
N ILE A 68 -13.68 -1.31 5.71
CA ILE A 68 -14.30 -2.60 6.11
C ILE A 68 -13.33 -3.53 6.84
N GLU A 69 -12.02 -3.37 6.64
CA GLU A 69 -11.00 -4.17 7.31
C GLU A 69 -9.81 -3.27 7.64
N HIS A 70 -9.50 -3.17 8.94
CA HIS A 70 -8.38 -2.35 9.41
C HIS A 70 -7.09 -3.15 9.39
N GLY A 71 -6.02 -2.56 8.85
CA GLY A 71 -4.66 -2.94 9.23
C GLY A 71 -4.01 -4.02 8.37
N PHE A 72 -4.20 -3.99 7.06
CA PHE A 72 -3.51 -4.90 6.15
C PHE A 72 -2.12 -4.37 5.81
N GLY A 73 -1.08 -5.17 6.02
CA GLY A 73 0.29 -4.79 5.66
C GLY A 73 0.58 -5.15 4.21
N CYS A 74 1.06 -4.20 3.42
CA CYS A 74 1.44 -4.44 2.04
C CYS A 74 2.68 -3.62 1.65
N ARG A 75 3.19 -3.89 0.45
CA ARG A 75 4.34 -3.19 -0.11
C ARG A 75 3.95 -2.30 -1.27
N GLU A 76 4.85 -1.38 -1.64
CA GLU A 76 4.60 -0.43 -2.72
C GLU A 76 4.25 -1.12 -4.05
N SER A 77 4.91 -2.23 -4.36
CA SER A 77 4.65 -3.02 -5.57
C SER A 77 3.27 -3.69 -5.60
N GLU A 78 2.61 -3.82 -4.44
CA GLU A 78 1.27 -4.38 -4.29
C GLU A 78 0.19 -3.30 -4.42
N LEU A 79 0.56 -2.06 -4.72
CA LEU A 79 -0.37 -0.94 -4.84
C LEU A 79 -0.31 -0.31 -6.22
N GLU A 80 -1.48 -0.17 -6.87
CA GLU A 80 -1.62 0.57 -8.11
C GLU A 80 -2.34 1.90 -7.87
N ARG A 81 -1.79 2.99 -8.43
CA ARG A 81 -2.44 4.31 -8.38
C ARG A 81 -3.74 4.23 -9.16
N GLN A 82 -4.83 4.66 -8.55
CA GLN A 82 -6.05 4.91 -9.29
C GLN A 82 -5.81 6.16 -10.16
N ASN A 83 -5.67 5.97 -11.47
CA ASN A 83 -5.78 7.08 -12.41
C ASN A 83 -7.23 7.60 -12.34
N LEU A 84 -7.50 8.57 -11.48
CA LEU A 84 -8.79 9.27 -11.39
C LEU A 84 -9.06 10.17 -12.63
N THR A 85 -8.57 9.79 -13.81
CA THR A 85 -8.65 10.60 -15.03
C THR A 85 -9.99 10.46 -15.76
N GLU A 86 -10.97 9.72 -15.25
CA GLU A 86 -12.26 9.58 -15.94
C GLU A 86 -13.45 9.80 -15.01
N ARG A 87 -13.90 11.07 -14.97
CA ARG A 87 -15.30 11.50 -15.24
C ARG A 87 -15.44 12.98 -14.89
N ARG A 88 -14.83 13.85 -15.71
CA ARG A 88 -15.44 15.16 -15.97
C ARG A 88 -16.52 14.92 -17.03
N THR A 89 -17.75 14.88 -16.55
CA THR A 89 -18.99 14.93 -17.31
C THR A 89 -18.95 15.98 -18.42
N THR A 90 -19.36 15.58 -19.62
CA THR A 90 -20.18 16.40 -20.53
C THR A 90 -21.32 15.53 -21.03
#